data_AF-A0AA41RXJ5-F1
#
_entry.id   AF-A0AA41RXJ5-F1
#
_cell.length_a   1.000
_cell.length_b   1.000
_cell.length_c   1.000
_cell.angle_alpha   90.00
_cell.angle_beta   90.00
_cell.angle_gamma   90.00
#
_symmetry.space_group_name_H-M   'P 1'
#
loop_
_entity.id
_entity.type
_entity.pdbx_description
1 polymer ?
#
loop_
_entity_poly.entity_id
_entity_poly.type
_entity_poly.pdbx_seq_one_letter_code
_entity_poly.pdbx_strand_id
1 'polypeptide(L)'
;MAQFKILAALFLVMLTVVNASIENQTGQQSRRCQREMQGMRMNMCQQYLQQSTHGRGMEIANPTGQMRRQCCREMGEVSENCRCQAINMMMQDMMQREEYQGQEMREMMQTARQLPSMCNMRPQYCEIRETGRPSGRCQGEMQKMHMNMCQQYLQQSAQGLVMVTTNPAGQMKRQCCREMGEVSENCRCEAVNMMMHDMMQRGEYQGQEMREMMQTARQLPSMCNMRPQYCEIRGTGY
;
A
#
# COMPACT_ATOMS: atom_id res chain seq x y z
N MET A 1 38.62 17.19 -21.33
CA MET A 1 37.97 16.87 -20.03
C MET A 1 36.83 17.81 -19.65
N ALA A 2 36.93 19.13 -19.89
CA ALA A 2 35.87 20.08 -19.53
C ALA A 2 34.53 19.86 -20.25
N GLN A 3 34.54 19.50 -21.54
CA GLN A 3 33.32 19.29 -22.32
C GLN A 3 32.51 18.06 -21.88
N PHE A 4 33.19 17.00 -21.42
CA PHE A 4 32.52 15.81 -20.87
C PHE A 4 31.77 16.13 -19.57
N LYS A 5 32.30 17.04 -18.74
CA LYS A 5 31.66 17.48 -17.49
C LYS A 5 30.41 18.34 -17.76
N ILE A 6 30.44 19.18 -18.79
CA ILE A 6 29.30 20.02 -19.19
C ILE A 6 28.17 19.15 -19.74
N LEU A 7 28.48 18.17 -20.60
CA LEU A 7 27.49 17.23 -21.14
C LEU A 7 26.87 16.37 -20.02
N ALA A 8 27.67 15.89 -19.06
CA ALA A 8 27.16 15.15 -17.91
C ALA A 8 26.24 16.00 -17.03
N ALA A 9 26.58 17.27 -16.78
CA ALA A 9 25.74 18.19 -16.01
C ALA A 9 24.41 18.48 -16.72
N LEU A 10 24.42 18.71 -18.03
CA LEU A 10 23.20 18.91 -18.82
C LEU A 10 22.31 17.66 -18.84
N PHE A 11 22.90 16.47 -18.94
CA PHE A 11 22.15 15.22 -18.92
C PHE A 11 21.49 14.96 -17.55
N LEU A 12 22.20 15.26 -16.45
CA LEU A 12 21.65 15.18 -15.10
C LEU A 12 20.49 16.15 -14.88
N VAL A 13 20.60 17.39 -15.39
CA VAL A 13 19.52 18.37 -15.33
C VAL A 13 18.30 17.93 -16.16
N MET A 14 18.51 17.34 -17.33
CA MET A 14 17.41 16.81 -18.14
C MET A 14 16.71 15.62 -17.46
N LEU A 15 17.47 14.71 -16.82
CA LEU A 15 16.90 13.59 -16.06
C LEU A 15 16.06 14.06 -14.86
N THR A 16 16.49 15.10 -14.13
CA THR A 16 15.71 15.63 -13.01
C THR A 16 14.46 16.37 -13.47
N VAL A 17 14.54 17.15 -14.55
CA VAL A 17 13.37 17.86 -15.12
C VAL A 17 12.33 16.89 -15.67
N VAL A 18 12.75 15.80 -16.31
CA VAL A 18 11.83 14.75 -16.81
C VAL A 18 11.14 14.05 -15.64
N ASN A 19 11.85 13.69 -14.57
CA ASN A 19 11.23 13.06 -13.39
C ASN A 19 10.22 13.99 -12.69
N ALA A 20 10.55 15.28 -12.51
CA ALA A 20 9.64 16.24 -11.88
C ALA A 20 8.36 16.48 -12.70
N SER A 21 8.47 16.42 -14.03
CA SER A 21 7.32 16.58 -14.94
C SER A 21 6.35 15.39 -14.88
N ILE A 22 6.88 14.18 -14.70
CA ILE A 22 6.10 12.94 -14.60
C ILE A 22 5.33 12.87 -13.27
N GLU A 23 5.95 13.27 -12.16
CA GLU A 23 5.29 13.34 -10.84
C GLU A 23 4.17 14.41 -10.80
N ASN A 24 4.38 15.56 -11.45
CA ASN A 24 3.39 16.64 -11.46
C ASN A 24 2.13 16.26 -12.29
N GLN A 25 2.31 15.59 -13.43
CA GLN A 25 1.17 15.14 -14.25
C GLN A 25 0.35 14.02 -13.59
N THR A 26 1.01 13.04 -12.97
CA THR A 26 0.33 11.96 -12.24
C THR A 26 -0.42 12.48 -11.01
N GLY A 27 0.15 13.43 -10.28
CA GLY A 27 -0.53 14.10 -9.16
C GLY A 27 -1.76 14.91 -9.59
N GLN A 28 -1.68 15.63 -10.71
CA GLN A 28 -2.78 16.44 -11.22
C GLN A 28 -3.94 15.59 -11.77
N GLN A 29 -3.63 14.49 -12.48
CA GLN A 29 -4.62 13.52 -12.97
C GLN A 29 -5.32 12.81 -11.80
N SER A 30 -4.56 12.41 -10.77
CA SER A 30 -5.12 11.77 -9.58
C SER A 30 -6.14 12.66 -8.86
N ARG A 31 -5.83 13.95 -8.69
CA ARG A 31 -6.76 14.94 -8.08
C ARG A 31 -8.01 15.20 -8.94
N ARG A 32 -7.93 15.01 -10.26
CA ARG A 32 -9.08 15.14 -11.16
C ARG A 32 -10.03 13.95 -10.98
N CYS A 33 -9.51 12.73 -11.03
CA CYS A 33 -10.30 11.52 -10.84
C CYS A 33 -10.89 11.43 -9.43
N GLN A 34 -10.16 11.88 -8.41
CA GLN A 34 -10.67 11.93 -7.04
C GLN A 34 -11.90 12.86 -6.91
N ARG A 35 -11.90 14.00 -7.63
CA ARG A 35 -13.05 14.92 -7.67
C ARG A 35 -14.21 14.37 -8.49
N GLU A 36 -13.92 13.74 -9.62
CA GLU A 36 -14.95 13.07 -10.44
C GLU A 36 -15.69 11.99 -9.60
N MET A 37 -14.95 11.30 -8.74
CA MET A 37 -15.49 10.24 -7.91
C MET A 37 -16.01 10.68 -6.55
N GLN A 38 -15.89 11.97 -6.19
CA GLN A 38 -16.54 12.52 -5.00
C GLN A 38 -18.06 12.52 -5.19
N GLY A 39 -18.70 11.43 -4.77
CA GLY A 39 -20.15 11.22 -4.88
C GLY A 39 -20.54 9.94 -5.63
N MET A 40 -19.62 9.31 -6.37
CA MET A 40 -19.84 8.02 -7.01
C MET A 40 -19.42 6.89 -6.08
N ARG A 41 -20.37 6.03 -5.69
CA ARG A 41 -20.09 4.79 -4.96
C ARG A 41 -20.37 3.61 -5.88
N MET A 42 -19.35 2.81 -6.15
CA MET A 42 -19.42 1.59 -6.97
C MET A 42 -20.08 0.42 -6.21
N ASN A 43 -21.26 0.65 -5.64
CA ASN A 43 -21.91 -0.30 -4.73
C ASN A 43 -22.25 -1.61 -5.42
N MET A 44 -22.72 -1.58 -6.67
CA MET A 44 -23.04 -2.79 -7.42
C MET A 44 -21.79 -3.58 -7.79
N CYS A 45 -20.67 -2.89 -8.07
CA CYS A 45 -19.39 -3.57 -8.25
C CYS A 45 -18.84 -4.17 -6.95
N GLN A 46 -19.03 -3.52 -5.81
CA GLN A 46 -18.68 -4.10 -4.51
C GLN A 46 -19.48 -5.39 -4.27
N GLN A 47 -20.81 -5.34 -4.40
CA GLN A 47 -21.67 -6.52 -4.23
C GLN A 47 -21.32 -7.65 -5.21
N TYR A 48 -21.03 -7.30 -6.46
CA TYR A 48 -20.59 -8.27 -7.46
C TYR A 48 -19.30 -8.98 -7.03
N LEU A 49 -18.30 -8.23 -6.57
CA LEU A 49 -17.02 -8.79 -6.13
C LEU A 49 -17.16 -9.68 -4.89
N GLN A 50 -17.99 -9.28 -3.92
CA GLN A 50 -18.30 -10.07 -2.73
C GLN A 50 -18.95 -11.42 -3.07
N GLN A 51 -19.87 -11.41 -4.03
CA GLN A 51 -20.56 -12.62 -4.46
C GLN A 51 -19.66 -13.53 -5.32
N SER A 52 -18.72 -12.93 -6.06
CA SER A 52 -17.79 -13.64 -6.94
C SER A 52 -16.79 -14.51 -6.15
N THR A 53 -16.44 -14.12 -4.92
CA THR A 53 -15.49 -14.87 -4.08
C THR A 53 -16.12 -16.04 -3.33
N HIS A 54 -17.40 -15.97 -2.98
CA HIS A 54 -18.10 -17.03 -2.22
C HIS A 54 -18.58 -18.22 -3.10
N GLY A 55 -18.40 -18.14 -4.42
CA GLY A 55 -19.05 -19.00 -5.41
C GLY A 55 -18.37 -20.35 -5.70
N ARG A 56 -17.59 -20.95 -4.78
CA ARG A 56 -17.00 -22.28 -5.02
C ARG A 56 -17.85 -23.46 -4.54
N GLY A 57 -19.04 -23.23 -3.97
CA GLY A 57 -19.78 -24.29 -3.25
C GLY A 57 -21.28 -24.44 -3.49
N MET A 58 -21.98 -23.57 -4.24
CA MET A 58 -23.40 -23.80 -4.51
C MET A 58 -23.81 -23.34 -5.92
N GLU A 59 -24.32 -24.30 -6.70
CA GLU A 59 -25.26 -24.06 -7.79
C GLU A 59 -26.45 -23.26 -7.25
N ILE A 60 -26.37 -21.93 -7.35
CA ILE A 60 -27.55 -21.08 -7.31
C ILE A 60 -27.63 -20.39 -8.67
N ALA A 61 -28.73 -20.69 -9.35
CA ALA A 61 -29.11 -20.23 -10.67
C ALA A 61 -28.83 -18.74 -10.90
N ASN A 62 -27.91 -18.44 -11.83
CA ASN A 62 -27.90 -17.22 -12.62
C ASN A 62 -28.12 -15.84 -11.91
N PRO A 63 -27.54 -15.50 -10.73
CA PRO A 63 -27.66 -14.17 -10.13
C PRO A 63 -26.51 -13.22 -10.56
N THR A 64 -25.37 -13.77 -11.01
CA THR A 64 -24.16 -13.02 -11.37
C THR A 64 -24.33 -12.17 -12.62
N GLY A 65 -25.18 -12.54 -13.58
CA GLY A 65 -25.35 -11.80 -14.83
C GLY A 65 -26.02 -10.44 -14.66
N GLN A 66 -27.03 -10.33 -13.79
CA GLN A 66 -27.70 -9.06 -13.50
C GLN A 66 -26.82 -8.13 -12.66
N MET A 67 -26.22 -8.66 -11.59
CA MET A 67 -25.30 -7.90 -10.73
C MET A 67 -24.10 -7.37 -11.54
N ARG A 68 -23.50 -8.21 -12.39
CA ARG A 68 -22.43 -7.80 -13.30
C ARG A 68 -22.86 -6.68 -14.24
N ARG A 69 -24.06 -6.77 -14.83
CA ARG A 69 -24.59 -5.71 -15.71
C ARG A 69 -24.79 -4.38 -14.98
N GLN A 70 -25.23 -4.43 -13.73
CA GLN A 70 -25.38 -3.23 -12.89
C GLN A 70 -24.02 -2.64 -12.53
N CYS A 71 -23.05 -3.46 -12.12
CA CYS A 71 -21.66 -3.03 -11.93
C CYS A 71 -21.07 -2.38 -13.19
N CYS A 72 -21.23 -3.01 -14.37
CA CYS A 72 -20.73 -2.43 -15.61
C CYS A 72 -21.40 -1.11 -15.98
N ARG A 73 -22.66 -0.88 -15.55
CA ARG A 73 -23.34 0.40 -15.75
C ARG A 73 -22.70 1.49 -14.89
N GLU A 74 -22.51 1.23 -13.59
CA GLU A 74 -21.81 2.15 -12.68
C GLU A 74 -20.39 2.47 -13.19
N MET A 75 -19.65 1.46 -13.64
CA MET A 75 -18.30 1.65 -14.19
C MET A 75 -18.27 2.44 -15.50
N GLY A 76 -19.36 2.36 -16.28
CA GLY A 76 -19.52 3.12 -17.52
C GLY A 76 -19.68 4.62 -17.29
N GLU A 77 -20.18 5.03 -16.12
CA GLU A 77 -20.31 6.44 -15.73
C GLU A 77 -18.94 7.07 -15.40
N VAL A 78 -17.95 6.25 -15.07
CA VAL A 78 -16.58 6.71 -14.81
C VAL A 78 -15.82 6.90 -16.12
N SER A 79 -15.16 8.06 -16.25
CA SER A 79 -14.32 8.35 -17.40
C SER A 79 -13.20 7.32 -17.57
N GLU A 80 -12.85 7.01 -18.81
CA GLU A 80 -11.83 6.00 -19.16
C GLU A 80 -10.52 6.18 -18.38
N ASN A 81 -10.08 7.44 -18.24
CA ASN A 81 -8.84 7.81 -17.57
C ASN A 81 -8.88 7.63 -16.03
N CYS A 82 -10.07 7.45 -15.45
CA CYS A 82 -10.30 7.35 -14.01
C CYS A 82 -10.80 5.97 -13.55
N ARG A 83 -11.17 5.07 -14.46
CA ARG A 83 -11.68 3.72 -14.14
C ARG A 83 -10.76 2.92 -13.23
N CYS A 84 -9.44 2.89 -13.50
CA CYS A 84 -8.51 2.18 -12.62
C CYS A 84 -8.38 2.84 -11.25
N GLN A 85 -8.48 4.16 -11.17
CA GLN A 85 -8.46 4.84 -9.89
C GLN A 85 -9.75 4.55 -9.10
N ALA A 86 -10.90 4.45 -9.77
CA ALA A 86 -12.17 4.04 -9.18
C ALA A 86 -12.10 2.64 -8.58
N ILE A 87 -11.59 1.69 -9.36
CA ILE A 87 -11.40 0.32 -8.91
C ILE A 87 -10.43 0.26 -7.72
N ASN A 88 -9.33 1.03 -7.75
CA ASN A 88 -8.38 1.10 -6.65
C ASN A 88 -9.03 1.61 -5.35
N MET A 89 -9.81 2.69 -5.41
CA MET A 89 -10.47 3.25 -4.22
C MET A 89 -11.56 2.32 -3.70
N MET A 90 -12.34 1.70 -4.60
CA MET A 90 -13.33 0.69 -4.22
C MET A 90 -12.68 -0.49 -3.49
N MET A 91 -11.56 -0.99 -4.00
CA MET A 91 -10.81 -2.07 -3.36
C MET A 91 -10.20 -1.64 -2.02
N GLN A 92 -9.73 -0.40 -1.90
CA GLN A 92 -9.26 0.14 -0.62
C GLN A 92 -10.37 0.24 0.43
N ASP A 93 -11.60 0.58 0.03
CA ASP A 93 -12.76 0.57 0.92
C ASP A 93 -13.09 -0.87 1.39
N MET A 94 -13.09 -1.82 0.46
CA MET A 94 -13.36 -3.23 0.80
C MET A 94 -12.25 -3.87 1.63
N MET A 95 -10.98 -3.50 1.42
CA MET A 95 -9.85 -3.97 2.22
C MET A 95 -9.88 -3.49 3.67
N GLN A 96 -10.52 -2.35 3.94
CA GLN A 96 -10.65 -1.82 5.31
C GLN A 96 -11.73 -2.53 6.12
N ARG A 97 -12.60 -3.31 5.48
CA ARG A 97 -13.61 -4.11 6.18
C ARG A 97 -12.96 -5.39 6.66
N GLU A 98 -13.00 -5.66 7.97
CA GLU A 98 -12.40 -6.83 8.63
C GLU A 98 -12.97 -8.19 8.17
N GLU A 99 -13.97 -8.17 7.31
CA GLU A 99 -14.75 -9.32 6.85
C GLU A 99 -14.00 -10.19 5.82
N TYR A 100 -12.94 -9.68 5.18
CA TYR A 100 -12.23 -10.38 4.11
C TYR A 100 -10.77 -10.64 4.47
N GLN A 101 -10.40 -11.92 4.64
CA GLN A 101 -9.03 -12.31 5.02
C GLN A 101 -8.36 -13.23 3.99
N GLY A 102 -7.02 -13.21 3.97
CA GLY A 102 -6.25 -14.27 3.33
C GLY A 102 -6.43 -14.37 1.81
N GLN A 103 -6.99 -15.51 1.38
CA GLN A 103 -7.15 -15.94 -0.02
C GLN A 103 -8.36 -15.29 -0.70
N GLU A 104 -9.46 -15.09 0.02
CA GLU A 104 -10.69 -14.48 -0.54
C GLU A 104 -10.41 -13.06 -1.04
N MET A 105 -9.64 -12.28 -0.29
CA MET A 105 -9.19 -10.96 -0.71
C MET A 105 -8.35 -10.99 -1.99
N ARG A 106 -7.52 -12.03 -2.16
CA ARG A 106 -6.65 -12.18 -3.34
C ARG A 106 -7.48 -12.49 -4.59
N GLU A 107 -8.48 -13.37 -4.46
CA GLU A 107 -9.41 -13.72 -5.54
C GLU A 107 -10.30 -12.51 -5.90
N MET A 108 -10.76 -11.77 -4.90
CA MET A 108 -11.49 -10.51 -5.08
C MET A 108 -10.67 -9.50 -5.88
N MET A 109 -9.41 -9.29 -5.49
CA MET A 109 -8.50 -8.39 -6.18
C MET A 109 -8.28 -8.80 -7.64
N GLN A 110 -8.02 -10.08 -7.89
CA GLN A 110 -7.80 -10.56 -9.25
C GLN A 110 -9.02 -10.30 -10.14
N THR A 111 -10.22 -10.53 -9.62
CA THR A 111 -11.48 -10.24 -10.30
C THR A 111 -11.62 -8.74 -10.55
N ALA A 112 -11.32 -7.91 -9.55
CA ALA A 112 -11.38 -6.46 -9.67
C ALA A 112 -10.43 -5.89 -10.74
N ARG A 113 -9.22 -6.46 -10.90
CA ARG A 113 -8.28 -6.06 -11.98
C ARG A 113 -8.84 -6.29 -13.37
N GLN A 114 -9.75 -7.26 -13.53
CA GLN A 114 -10.34 -7.66 -14.80
C GLN A 114 -11.74 -7.06 -15.04
N LEU A 115 -12.33 -6.33 -14.07
CA LEU A 115 -13.66 -5.75 -14.25
C LEU A 115 -13.82 -4.96 -15.56
N PRO A 116 -12.87 -4.12 -16.00
CA PRO A 116 -13.02 -3.41 -17.26
C PRO A 116 -13.15 -4.36 -18.45
N SER A 117 -12.34 -5.42 -18.55
CA SER A 117 -12.45 -6.39 -19.65
C SER A 117 -13.77 -7.15 -19.60
N MET A 118 -14.25 -7.51 -18.40
CA MET A 118 -15.55 -8.16 -18.21
C MET A 118 -16.72 -7.27 -18.64
N CYS A 119 -16.53 -5.94 -18.56
CA CYS A 119 -17.46 -4.93 -19.03
C CYS A 119 -17.19 -4.45 -20.47
N ASN A 120 -16.21 -5.03 -21.16
CA ASN A 120 -15.73 -4.58 -22.49
C ASN A 120 -15.32 -3.09 -22.54
N MET A 121 -14.71 -2.62 -21.46
CA MET A 121 -14.25 -1.24 -21.28
C MET A 121 -12.73 -1.14 -21.30
N ARG A 122 -12.24 0.05 -21.66
CA ARG A 122 -10.83 0.42 -21.54
C ARG A 122 -10.55 1.14 -20.22
N PRO A 123 -9.32 1.06 -19.69
CA PRO A 123 -8.31 0.05 -20.03
C PRO A 123 -8.80 -1.34 -19.64
N GLN A 124 -8.46 -2.40 -20.41
CA GLN A 124 -8.99 -3.76 -20.16
C GLN A 124 -8.47 -4.40 -18.86
N TYR A 125 -7.37 -3.90 -18.33
CA TYR A 125 -6.77 -4.37 -17.10
C TYR A 125 -6.33 -3.19 -16.25
N CYS A 126 -6.59 -3.26 -14.94
CA CYS A 126 -6.12 -2.27 -13.99
C CYS A 126 -5.14 -2.91 -13.00
N GLU A 127 -4.00 -2.26 -12.82
CA GLU A 127 -3.09 -2.60 -11.74
C GLU A 127 -3.66 -2.05 -10.42
N ILE A 128 -4.16 -2.95 -9.58
CA ILE A 128 -4.54 -2.60 -8.21
C ILE A 128 -3.29 -2.75 -7.37
N ARG A 129 -2.74 -1.63 -6.92
CA ARG A 129 -1.58 -1.65 -6.04
C ARG A 129 -2.06 -2.13 -4.66
N GLU A 130 -1.55 -3.28 -4.23
CA GLU A 130 -1.69 -3.81 -2.87
C GLU A 130 -0.95 -2.89 -1.90
N THR A 131 -1.48 -1.69 -1.69
CA THR A 131 -0.84 -0.69 -0.84
C THR A 131 -1.20 -1.01 0.59
N GLY A 132 -0.50 -2.02 1.14
CA GLY A 132 -0.68 -2.52 2.49
C GLY A 132 -0.25 -3.97 2.71
N ARG A 133 -0.01 -4.77 1.66
CA ARG A 133 0.45 -6.16 1.77
C ARG A 133 1.75 -6.33 0.98
N PRO A 134 2.76 -7.04 1.51
CA PRO A 134 3.99 -7.27 0.77
C PRO A 134 3.68 -7.90 -0.57
N SER A 135 4.42 -7.48 -1.59
CA SER A 135 4.42 -8.14 -2.88
C SER A 135 4.55 -9.66 -2.66
N GLY A 136 3.89 -10.49 -3.49
CA GLY A 136 4.02 -11.95 -3.39
C GLY A 136 5.48 -12.45 -3.47
N ARG A 137 6.42 -11.59 -3.86
CA ARG A 137 7.88 -11.77 -3.76
C ARG A 137 8.42 -11.73 -2.32
N CYS A 138 7.94 -10.83 -1.48
CA CYS A 138 8.45 -10.65 -0.11
C CYS A 138 7.67 -11.44 0.95
N GLN A 139 6.48 -11.95 0.60
CA GLN A 139 5.61 -12.71 1.51
C GLN A 139 6.32 -13.92 2.17
N GLY A 140 7.20 -14.60 1.45
CA GLY A 140 7.96 -15.76 1.97
C GLY A 140 9.07 -15.40 2.96
N GLU A 141 9.74 -14.26 2.76
CA GLU A 141 10.71 -13.74 3.75
C GLU A 141 9.97 -13.28 5.01
N MET A 142 8.81 -12.66 4.82
CA MET A 142 8.06 -12.04 5.91
C MET A 142 7.34 -13.04 6.84
N GLN A 143 6.93 -14.22 6.34
CA GLN A 143 6.39 -15.27 7.20
C GLN A 143 7.45 -15.91 8.12
N LYS A 144 8.73 -15.80 7.78
CA LYS A 144 9.84 -16.36 8.56
C LYS A 144 10.43 -15.36 9.56
N MET A 145 10.08 -14.08 9.44
CA MET A 145 10.64 -13.03 10.28
C MET A 145 9.72 -12.71 11.44
N HIS A 146 10.22 -12.91 12.65
CA HIS A 146 9.62 -12.38 13.86
C HIS A 146 10.34 -11.09 14.23
N MET A 147 9.81 -9.96 13.76
CA MET A 147 10.35 -8.60 14.00
C MET A 147 10.06 -8.09 15.42
N ASN A 148 10.14 -8.96 16.42
CA ASN A 148 9.72 -8.67 17.78
C ASN A 148 10.59 -7.56 18.40
N MET A 149 11.88 -7.52 18.07
CA MET A 149 12.79 -6.50 18.62
C MET A 149 12.54 -5.15 17.97
N CYS A 150 12.21 -5.12 16.67
CA CYS A 150 11.78 -3.87 16.02
C CYS A 150 10.44 -3.36 16.55
N GLN A 151 9.48 -4.23 16.82
CA GLN A 151 8.19 -3.85 17.42
C GLN A 151 8.39 -3.24 18.82
N GLN A 152 9.19 -3.89 19.67
CA GLN A 152 9.50 -3.37 21.01
C GLN A 152 10.24 -2.03 20.96
N TYR A 153 11.18 -1.89 20.03
CA TYR A 153 11.90 -0.63 19.82
C TYR A 153 10.95 0.52 19.42
N LEU A 154 10.03 0.24 18.48
CA LEU A 154 9.04 1.22 18.03
C LEU A 154 8.03 1.57 19.14
N GLN A 155 7.62 0.60 19.95
CA GLN A 155 6.76 0.86 21.13
C GLN A 155 7.43 1.81 22.12
N GLN A 156 8.72 1.59 22.41
CA GLN A 156 9.46 2.49 23.31
C GLN A 156 9.61 3.89 22.73
N SER A 157 9.81 4.00 21.41
CA SER A 157 9.90 5.30 20.74
C SER A 157 8.60 6.10 20.84
N ALA A 158 7.44 5.42 20.89
CA ALA A 158 6.13 6.06 20.98
C ALA A 158 5.79 6.59 22.37
N GLN A 159 6.32 5.95 23.42
CA GLN A 159 6.03 6.30 24.81
C GLN A 159 6.87 7.50 25.32
N GLY A 160 7.72 8.10 24.48
CA GLY A 160 8.63 9.18 24.89
C GLY A 160 9.63 8.80 25.99
N LEU A 161 9.62 7.56 26.46
CA LEU A 161 10.49 7.00 27.49
C LEU A 161 11.84 6.64 26.88
N VAL A 162 12.57 7.65 26.40
CA VAL A 162 14.04 7.56 26.39
C VAL A 162 14.49 7.74 27.84
N MET A 163 14.25 6.72 28.69
CA MET A 163 14.78 6.73 30.04
C MET A 163 16.31 6.75 29.96
N VAL A 164 16.87 7.85 30.45
CA VAL A 164 18.30 8.21 30.48
C VAL A 164 19.12 7.28 31.40
N THR A 165 18.55 6.18 31.91
CA THR A 165 19.24 5.33 32.87
C THR A 165 19.39 3.92 32.31
N THR A 166 20.65 3.57 32.07
CA THR A 166 21.15 2.33 31.45
C THR A 166 20.98 2.27 29.92
N ASN A 167 21.63 1.32 29.27
CA ASN A 167 21.86 1.27 27.82
C ASN A 167 20.84 0.39 27.01
N PRO A 168 19.55 0.17 27.43
CA PRO A 168 18.69 -0.82 26.80
C PRO A 168 18.14 -0.35 25.44
N ALA A 169 17.86 0.94 25.26
CA ALA A 169 17.37 1.46 23.98
C ALA A 169 18.38 1.27 22.83
N GLY A 170 19.68 1.41 23.12
CA GLY A 170 20.75 1.14 22.16
C GLY A 170 20.97 -0.34 21.88
N GLN A 171 20.64 -1.22 22.82
CA GLN A 171 20.69 -2.67 22.63
C GLN A 171 19.49 -3.16 21.80
N MET A 172 18.29 -2.69 22.10
CA MET A 172 17.07 -2.98 21.34
C MET A 172 17.16 -2.49 19.90
N LYS A 173 17.65 -1.26 19.67
CA LYS A 173 17.93 -0.76 18.33
C LYS A 173 18.87 -1.69 17.55
N ARG A 174 19.95 -2.17 18.18
CA ARG A 174 20.91 -3.08 17.53
C ARG A 174 20.30 -4.45 17.21
N GLN A 175 19.45 -4.96 18.08
CA GLN A 175 18.72 -6.21 17.85
C GLN A 175 17.71 -6.06 16.71
N CYS A 176 16.92 -4.98 16.69
CA CYS A 176 16.04 -4.63 15.58
C CYS A 176 16.81 -4.53 14.25
N CYS A 177 17.95 -3.82 14.23
CA CYS A 177 18.74 -3.71 13.01
C CYS A 177 19.31 -5.05 12.53
N ARG A 178 19.55 -6.03 13.41
CA ARG A 178 19.93 -7.39 12.97
C ARG A 178 18.77 -8.09 12.29
N GLU A 179 17.58 -8.08 12.89
CA GLU A 179 16.37 -8.66 12.30
C GLU A 179 16.06 -8.03 10.93
N MET A 180 16.18 -6.69 10.81
CA MET A 180 15.99 -6.00 9.54
C MET A 180 17.06 -6.32 8.51
N GLY A 181 18.28 -6.64 8.95
CA GLY A 181 19.38 -7.02 8.07
C GLY A 181 19.16 -8.34 7.34
N GLU A 182 18.35 -9.23 7.93
CA GLU A 182 17.94 -10.50 7.31
C GLU A 182 16.92 -10.30 6.19
N VAL A 183 16.25 -9.14 6.16
CA VAL A 183 15.32 -8.77 5.09
C VAL A 183 16.11 -8.33 3.87
N SER A 184 15.74 -8.86 2.70
CA SER A 184 16.30 -8.39 1.43
C SER A 184 16.01 -6.89 1.21
N GLU A 185 16.93 -6.18 0.55
CA GLU A 185 16.83 -4.74 0.34
C GLU A 185 15.49 -4.31 -0.26
N ASN A 186 14.97 -5.09 -1.20
CA ASN A 186 13.71 -4.83 -1.89
C ASN A 186 12.47 -5.03 -1.00
N CYS A 187 12.61 -5.77 0.12
CA CYS A 187 11.50 -6.13 1.01
C CYS A 187 11.51 -5.36 2.33
N ARG A 188 12.56 -4.57 2.62
CA ARG A 188 12.68 -3.83 3.90
C ARG A 188 11.53 -2.86 4.16
N CYS A 189 11.10 -2.09 3.17
CA CYS A 189 9.96 -1.19 3.36
C CYS A 189 8.63 -1.91 3.47
N GLU A 190 8.48 -3.06 2.81
CA GLU A 190 7.29 -3.89 2.99
C GLU A 190 7.26 -4.48 4.41
N ALA A 191 8.42 -4.88 4.95
CA ALA A 191 8.58 -5.29 6.34
C ALA A 191 8.22 -4.20 7.34
N VAL A 192 8.72 -2.98 7.14
CA VAL A 192 8.38 -1.83 7.97
C VAL A 192 6.87 -1.52 7.92
N ASN A 193 6.26 -1.56 6.73
CA ASN A 193 4.83 -1.31 6.59
C ASN A 193 3.97 -2.39 7.27
N MET A 194 4.32 -3.66 7.15
CA MET A 194 3.59 -4.74 7.81
C MET A 194 3.69 -4.63 9.33
N MET A 195 4.89 -4.36 9.87
CA MET A 195 5.06 -4.15 11.30
C MET A 195 4.17 -3.02 11.81
N MET A 196 4.18 -1.87 11.14
CA MET A 196 3.33 -0.76 11.53
C MET A 196 1.84 -1.13 11.46
N HIS A 197 1.42 -1.87 10.43
CA HIS A 197 0.04 -2.31 10.33
C HIS A 197 -0.38 -3.22 11.49
N ASP A 198 0.44 -4.21 11.84
CA ASP A 198 0.19 -5.11 12.98
C ASP A 198 0.16 -4.35 14.32
N MET A 199 1.07 -3.39 14.50
CA MET A 199 1.09 -2.55 15.70
C MET A 199 -0.16 -1.66 15.81
N MET A 200 -0.58 -1.02 14.71
CA MET A 200 -1.77 -0.18 14.68
C MET A 200 -3.06 -0.96 14.96
N GLN A 201 -3.11 -2.25 14.61
CA GLN A 201 -4.26 -3.11 14.92
C GLN A 201 -4.30 -3.58 16.38
N ARG A 202 -3.12 -3.76 17.01
CA ARG A 202 -3.01 -4.32 18.36
C ARG A 202 -2.98 -3.28 19.48
N GLY A 203 -2.65 -2.03 19.18
CA GLY A 203 -2.41 -1.00 20.19
C GLY A 203 -3.35 0.20 20.09
N GLU A 204 -3.74 0.74 21.26
CA GLU A 204 -4.45 2.02 21.37
C GLU A 204 -3.45 3.19 21.41
N TYR A 205 -2.77 3.46 20.28
CA TYR A 205 -1.83 4.58 20.21
C TYR A 205 -2.57 5.90 19.95
N GLN A 206 -2.34 6.92 20.79
CA GLN A 206 -3.00 8.22 20.64
C GLN A 206 -2.13 9.22 19.85
N GLY A 207 -2.77 10.27 19.33
CA GLY A 207 -2.30 11.10 18.20
C GLY A 207 -0.84 11.58 18.16
N GLN A 208 -0.15 11.76 19.29
CA GLN A 208 1.28 12.12 19.30
C GLN A 208 2.19 10.88 19.31
N GLU A 209 1.87 9.88 20.13
CA GLU A 209 2.61 8.61 20.21
C GLU A 209 2.63 7.90 18.85
N MET A 210 1.49 7.90 18.17
CA MET A 210 1.35 7.37 16.81
C MET A 210 2.23 8.11 15.80
N ARG A 211 2.32 9.44 15.91
CA ARG A 211 3.16 10.25 15.01
C ARG A 211 4.64 9.98 15.21
N GLU A 212 5.10 9.91 16.46
CA GLU A 212 6.50 9.61 16.80
C GLU A 212 6.88 8.19 16.36
N MET A 213 5.98 7.22 16.59
CA MET A 213 6.15 5.86 16.12
C MET A 213 6.26 5.80 14.60
N MET A 214 5.34 6.43 13.87
CA MET A 214 5.36 6.47 12.41
C MET A 214 6.63 7.11 11.86
N GLN A 215 7.09 8.21 12.45
CA GLN A 215 8.33 8.87 12.03
C GLN A 215 9.55 7.98 12.26
N THR A 216 9.62 7.33 13.42
CA THR A 216 10.71 6.41 13.76
C THR A 216 10.73 5.22 12.81
N ALA A 217 9.57 4.63 12.51
CA ALA A 217 9.45 3.52 11.57
C ALA A 217 9.87 3.92 10.15
N ARG A 218 9.52 5.14 9.68
CA ARG A 218 9.94 5.64 8.35
C ARG A 218 11.44 5.75 8.21
N GLN A 219 12.14 6.07 9.30
CA GLN A 219 13.59 6.28 9.34
C GLN A 219 14.36 5.03 9.77
N LEU A 220 13.67 3.96 10.18
CA LEU A 220 14.28 2.74 10.72
C LEU A 220 15.42 2.17 9.84
N PRO A 221 15.29 2.11 8.49
CA PRO A 221 16.41 1.69 7.64
C PRO A 221 17.62 2.63 7.73
N SER A 222 17.42 3.95 7.69
CA SER A 222 18.52 4.92 7.84
C SER A 222 19.21 4.78 9.19
N MET A 223 18.45 4.55 10.25
CA MET A 223 18.97 4.34 11.61
C MET A 223 19.80 3.07 11.74
N CYS A 224 19.55 2.09 10.87
CA CYS A 224 20.30 0.84 10.73
C CYS A 224 21.36 0.88 9.61
N ASN A 225 21.57 2.04 8.96
CA ASN A 225 22.45 2.21 7.79
C ASN A 225 22.11 1.28 6.61
N MET A 226 20.82 1.07 6.38
CA MET A 226 20.28 0.19 5.35
C MET A 226 19.61 0.98 4.23
N ARG A 227 19.60 0.37 3.04
CA ARG A 227 18.80 0.84 1.89
C ARG A 227 17.47 0.09 1.82
N PRO A 228 16.41 0.70 1.29
CA PRO A 228 16.27 2.15 1.08
C PRO A 228 16.28 2.91 2.41
N GLN A 229 16.83 4.13 2.46
CA GLN A 229 17.04 4.85 3.73
C GLN A 229 15.74 5.33 4.39
N TYR A 230 14.71 5.57 3.58
CA TYR A 230 13.41 6.03 4.04
C TYR A 230 12.32 5.15 3.43
N CYS A 231 11.36 4.76 4.26
CA CYS A 231 10.16 4.07 3.81
C CYS A 231 8.97 5.00 3.90
N GLU A 232 8.15 5.03 2.85
CA GLU A 232 6.87 5.71 2.92
C GLU A 232 5.88 4.81 3.67
N ILE A 233 5.51 5.24 4.87
CA ILE A 233 4.46 4.57 5.66
C ILE A 233 3.18 5.31 5.39
N ARG A 234 2.27 4.64 4.68
CA ARG A 234 0.92 5.15 4.43
C ARG A 234 0.13 5.00 5.72
N GLY A 235 0.17 6.04 6.55
CA GLY A 235 -0.81 6.22 7.61
C GLY A 235 -2.17 6.39 6.93
N THR A 236 -3.15 5.63 7.37
CA THR A 236 -4.55 6.05 7.21
C THR A 236 -4.63 7.46 7.78
N GLY A 237 -4.94 8.42 6.92
CA GLY A 237 -4.99 9.82 7.31
C GLY A 237 -6.02 10.01 8.41
N TYR A 238 -5.56 10.53 9.54
CA TYR A 238 -6.37 11.28 10.49
C TYR A 238 -5.93 12.74 10.43
#